data_AF-A0AAF0M317-F1
#
_entry.id   AF-A0AAF0M317-F1
#
_cell.length_a   1.000
_cell.length_b   1.000
_cell.length_c   1.000
_cell.angle_alpha   90.00
_cell.angle_beta   90.00
_cell.angle_gamma   90.00
#
_symmetry.space_group_name_H-M   'P 1'
#
loop_
_entity.id
_entity.type
_entity.pdbx_description
1 polymer ?
#
loop_
_entity_poly.entity_id
_entity_poly.type
_entity_poly.pdbx_seq_one_letter_code
_entity_poly.pdbx_strand_id
1 'polypeptide(L)'
;MITKLILGAAVVGTLVSGTVALDAATAPRAEAAACYGSVSIWKGKNNTCSSARHWDAIRNSDPRYGAWVGRGKYSTQNACWANVVSYGMTAK
;
A
#
# COMPACT_ATOMS: atom_id res chain seq x y z
N MET A 1 -0.28 -23.20 33.30
CA MET A 1 -0.89 -23.07 31.96
C MET A 1 -0.12 -22.02 31.16
N ILE A 2 0.48 -22.49 30.06
CA ILE A 2 0.78 -21.83 28.76
C ILE A 2 1.57 -20.50 28.79
N THR A 3 2.89 -20.68 28.87
CA THR A 3 3.97 -20.18 28.00
C THR A 3 3.88 -18.76 27.40
N LYS A 4 4.78 -17.90 27.90
CA LYS A 4 5.20 -16.64 27.27
C LYS A 4 5.92 -16.94 25.95
N LEU A 5 5.27 -16.68 24.82
CA LEU A 5 5.90 -16.76 23.50
C LEU A 5 6.70 -15.48 23.25
N ILE A 6 7.99 -15.51 23.57
CA ILE A 6 8.97 -14.54 23.07
C ILE A 6 9.38 -15.03 21.68
N LEU A 7 8.79 -14.49 20.63
CA LEU A 7 9.28 -14.72 19.27
C LEU A 7 9.12 -13.45 18.45
N GLY A 8 10.22 -12.93 17.93
CA GLY A 8 10.14 -12.03 16.78
C GLY A 8 11.19 -10.94 16.76
N ALA A 9 12.45 -11.30 16.56
CA ALA A 9 13.43 -10.38 15.98
C ALA A 9 14.42 -11.15 15.10
N ALA A 10 13.92 -11.67 13.97
CA ALA A 10 14.78 -12.01 12.84
C ALA A 10 14.77 -10.80 11.89
N VAL A 11 15.63 -9.83 12.17
CA VAL A 11 15.94 -8.75 11.22
C VAL A 11 16.98 -9.33 10.25
N VAL A 12 16.53 -9.79 9.10
CA VAL A 12 17.41 -10.01 7.94
C VAL A 12 16.99 -9.01 6.88
N GLY A 13 17.44 -7.77 7.06
CA GLY A 13 17.35 -6.72 6.05
C GLY A 13 18.70 -6.58 5.37
N THR A 14 18.89 -7.24 4.24
CA THR A 14 20.02 -6.97 3.36
C THR A 14 19.84 -5.55 2.81
N LEU A 15 20.61 -4.61 3.36
CA LEU A 15 20.73 -3.24 2.87
C LEU A 15 21.43 -3.28 1.51
N VAL A 16 20.65 -3.26 0.42
CA VAL A 16 21.20 -2.92 -0.89
C VAL A 16 21.24 -1.40 -0.98
N SER A 17 22.45 -0.89 -0.76
CA SER A 17 22.85 0.51 -0.81
C SER A 17 22.38 1.21 -2.10
N GLY A 18 21.70 2.35 -1.95
CA GLY A 18 21.34 3.18 -3.11
C GLY A 18 20.38 4.32 -2.78
N THR A 19 20.94 5.40 -2.23
CA THR A 19 20.44 6.78 -2.28
C THR A 19 19.06 7.15 -1.69
N VAL A 20 19.13 7.84 -0.56
CA VAL A 20 18.43 9.10 -0.22
C VAL A 20 16.89 9.04 -0.05
N ALA A 21 16.52 9.20 1.22
CA ALA A 21 15.28 9.78 1.74
C ALA A 21 13.96 9.30 1.12
N LEU A 22 13.35 8.29 1.74
CA LEU A 22 11.91 8.33 1.93
C LEU A 22 11.65 8.36 3.43
N ASP A 23 11.31 9.55 3.87
CA ASP A 23 10.77 9.88 5.17
C ASP A 23 9.91 8.76 5.74
N ALA A 24 10.11 8.49 7.02
CA ALA A 24 9.24 7.68 7.87
C ALA A 24 7.85 8.35 8.08
N ALA A 25 7.26 8.92 7.04
CA ALA A 25 5.93 9.50 7.05
C ALA A 25 4.94 8.43 6.56
N THR A 26 4.50 7.60 7.51
CA THR A 26 3.51 6.53 7.31
C THR A 26 4.05 5.35 6.52
N ALA A 27 4.83 4.48 7.18
CA ALA A 27 4.70 3.07 6.85
C ALA A 27 3.20 2.76 6.98
N PRO A 28 2.45 2.45 5.89
CA PRO A 28 1.14 1.87 6.09
C PRO A 28 1.42 0.66 6.97
N ARG A 29 0.74 0.56 8.13
CA ARG A 29 0.81 -0.59 9.05
C ARG A 29 1.20 -1.81 8.24
N ALA A 30 2.23 -2.55 8.63
CA ALA A 30 2.69 -3.73 7.89
C ALA A 30 1.53 -4.67 7.47
N GLU A 31 0.40 -4.60 8.17
CA GLU A 31 -0.90 -5.22 7.87
C GLU A 31 -1.58 -4.77 6.55
N ALA A 32 -1.49 -3.49 6.17
CA ALA A 32 -2.01 -2.97 4.90
C ALA A 32 -1.15 -3.47 3.73
N ALA A 33 0.18 -3.46 3.86
CA ALA A 33 1.06 -4.08 2.86
C ALA A 33 0.81 -5.60 2.73
N ALA A 34 0.38 -6.28 3.80
CA ALA A 34 0.13 -7.73 3.79
C ALA A 34 -1.10 -8.16 2.99
N CYS A 35 -2.08 -7.27 2.77
CA CYS A 35 -3.33 -7.63 2.09
C CYS A 35 -3.44 -7.13 0.64
N TYR A 36 -2.51 -6.28 0.21
CA TYR A 36 -2.44 -5.80 -1.17
C TYR A 36 -1.52 -6.68 -2.00
N GLY A 37 -1.80 -6.78 -3.29
CA GLY A 37 -0.93 -7.43 -4.27
C GLY A 37 -0.13 -6.42 -5.07
N SER A 38 0.03 -6.68 -6.35
CA SER A 38 0.66 -5.73 -7.28
C SER A 38 -0.08 -4.39 -7.26
N VAL A 39 0.67 -3.30 -7.05
CA VAL A 39 0.20 -1.92 -7.13
C VAL A 39 1.01 -1.19 -8.19
N SER A 40 0.32 -0.44 -9.04
CA SER A 40 0.89 0.49 -9.99
C SER A 40 0.04 1.76 -10.03
N ILE A 41 0.51 2.78 -10.74
CA ILE A 41 -0.19 4.06 -10.90
C ILE A 41 -1.59 3.94 -11.53
N TRP A 42 -1.92 2.81 -12.15
CA TRP A 42 -3.22 2.60 -12.79
C TRP A 42 -4.18 1.76 -11.96
N LYS A 43 -3.64 0.93 -11.07
CA LYS A 43 -4.44 -0.07 -10.36
C LYS A 43 -3.70 -0.65 -9.16
N GLY A 44 -4.46 -1.15 -8.21
CA GLY A 44 -3.96 -1.99 -7.14
C GLY A 44 -4.82 -3.24 -6.94
N LYS A 45 -4.17 -4.38 -6.68
CA LYS A 45 -4.87 -5.64 -6.36
C LYS A 45 -5.18 -5.72 -4.87
N ASN A 46 -6.44 -5.91 -4.53
CA ASN A 46 -6.83 -6.39 -3.21
C ASN A 46 -6.65 -7.91 -3.17
N ASN A 47 -5.63 -8.42 -2.49
CA ASN A 47 -5.47 -9.87 -2.35
C ASN A 47 -6.44 -10.42 -1.30
N THR A 48 -6.41 -9.88 -0.08
CA THR A 48 -7.09 -10.51 1.08
C THR A 48 -7.90 -9.54 1.98
N CYS A 49 -7.81 -8.23 1.77
CA CYS A 49 -8.57 -7.25 2.57
C CYS A 49 -10.07 -7.31 2.27
N SER A 50 -10.92 -7.04 3.28
CA SER A 50 -12.38 -7.08 3.15
C SER A 50 -12.90 -6.14 2.06
N SER A 51 -12.39 -4.90 2.05
CA SER A 51 -12.60 -3.94 0.98
C SER A 51 -11.37 -3.05 0.87
N ALA A 52 -10.84 -2.86 -0.33
CA ALA A 52 -9.71 -1.98 -0.57
C ALA A 52 -9.87 -1.19 -1.88
N ARG A 53 -9.22 -0.03 -1.98
CA ARG A 53 -9.19 0.79 -3.19
C ARG A 53 -7.81 1.36 -3.45
N HIS A 54 -7.57 1.62 -4.72
CA HIS A 54 -6.39 2.32 -5.19
C HIS A 54 -6.56 3.84 -5.06
N TRP A 55 -5.45 4.55 -4.90
CA TRP A 55 -5.42 6.00 -4.81
C TRP A 55 -4.18 6.58 -5.47
N ASP A 56 -4.32 7.79 -6.01
CA ASP A 56 -3.25 8.66 -6.51
C ASP A 56 -3.24 9.97 -5.73
N ALA A 57 -2.09 10.34 -5.20
CA ALA A 57 -1.85 11.66 -4.64
C ALA A 57 -1.44 12.63 -5.76
N ILE A 58 -2.17 13.72 -5.89
CA ILE A 58 -1.95 14.73 -6.93
C ILE A 58 -1.32 15.96 -6.30
N ARG A 59 -0.26 16.51 -6.92
CA ARG A 59 0.37 17.74 -6.44
C ARG A 59 -0.65 18.88 -6.37
N ASN A 60 -0.78 19.51 -5.21
CA ASN A 60 -1.67 20.66 -4.97
C ASN A 60 -3.16 20.42 -5.31
N SER A 61 -3.63 19.18 -5.23
CA SER A 61 -5.03 18.81 -5.51
C SER A 61 -5.46 17.64 -4.64
N ASP A 62 -6.77 17.44 -4.51
CA ASP A 62 -7.31 16.28 -3.82
C ASP A 62 -6.85 14.96 -4.45
N PRO A 63 -6.59 13.92 -3.64
CA PRO A 63 -6.26 12.60 -4.14
C PRO A 63 -7.41 12.00 -4.96
N ARG A 64 -7.05 11.22 -5.98
CA ARG A 64 -8.00 10.54 -6.86
C ARG A 64 -8.07 9.08 -6.49
N TYR A 65 -9.28 8.56 -6.36
CA TYR A 65 -9.51 7.21 -5.87
C TYR A 65 -10.21 6.34 -6.91
N GLY A 66 -9.78 5.09 -6.99
CA GLY A 66 -10.51 4.03 -7.68
C GLY A 66 -11.71 3.54 -6.88
N ALA A 67 -12.47 2.63 -7.48
CA ALA A 67 -13.60 1.99 -6.80
C ALA A 67 -13.13 1.11 -5.62
N TRP A 68 -13.96 1.01 -4.58
CA TRP A 68 -13.77 0.00 -3.54
C TRP A 68 -14.04 -1.39 -4.10
N VAL A 69 -13.11 -2.31 -3.89
CA VAL A 69 -13.22 -3.68 -4.39
C VAL A 69 -12.99 -4.71 -3.28
N GLY A 70 -13.69 -5.84 -3.39
CA GLY A 70 -13.52 -6.98 -2.50
C GLY A 70 -12.25 -7.78 -2.79
N ARG A 71 -12.07 -8.86 -2.04
CA ARG A 71 -10.92 -9.77 -2.14
C ARG A 71 -10.72 -10.32 -3.56
N GLY A 72 -9.45 -10.44 -3.97
CA GLY A 72 -9.02 -10.96 -5.28
C GLY A 72 -9.24 -10.01 -6.47
N LYS A 73 -9.81 -8.81 -6.26
CA LYS A 73 -10.17 -7.87 -7.34
C LYS A 73 -9.17 -6.72 -7.44
N TYR A 74 -9.12 -6.10 -8.62
CA TYR A 74 -8.35 -4.88 -8.87
C TYR A 74 -9.21 -3.64 -8.72
N SER A 75 -8.73 -2.66 -7.96
CA SER A 75 -9.24 -1.30 -7.97
C SER A 75 -8.43 -0.51 -8.99
N THR A 76 -9.09 0.07 -9.99
CA THR A 76 -8.46 0.76 -11.12
C THR A 76 -8.81 2.23 -11.14
N GLN A 77 -7.90 3.08 -11.63
CA GLN A 77 -8.22 4.46 -11.98
C GLN A 77 -9.06 4.51 -13.27
N ASN A 78 -9.99 5.45 -13.32
CA ASN A 78 -10.81 5.69 -14.50
C ASN A 78 -10.13 6.61 -15.54
N ALA A 79 -9.04 7.28 -15.15
CA ALA A 79 -8.34 8.24 -15.99
C ALA A 79 -6.85 8.33 -15.63
N CYS A 80 -6.04 8.83 -16.57
CA CYS A 80 -4.68 9.29 -16.29
C CYS A 80 -4.76 10.66 -15.63
N TRP A 81 -4.28 10.79 -14.40
CA TRP A 81 -4.24 12.09 -13.74
C TRP A 81 -2.88 12.76 -13.96
N ALA A 82 -2.88 14.04 -14.28
CA ALA A 82 -1.65 14.82 -14.35
C ALA A 82 -1.10 15.08 -12.94
N ASN A 83 0.22 15.25 -12.83
CA ASN A 83 0.90 15.63 -11.58
C ASN A 83 0.72 14.64 -10.42
N VAL A 84 0.59 13.34 -10.72
CA VAL A 84 0.65 12.29 -9.70
C VAL A 84 2.04 12.29 -9.07
N VAL A 85 2.10 12.44 -7.75
CA VAL A 85 3.36 12.45 -6.97
C VAL A 85 3.56 11.17 -6.15
N SER A 86 2.49 10.43 -5.90
CA SER A 86 2.53 9.14 -5.21
C SER A 86 1.26 8.36 -5.54
N TYR A 87 1.30 7.04 -5.41
CA TYR A 87 0.15 6.17 -5.60
C TYR A 87 0.21 5.00 -4.64
N GLY A 88 -0.94 4.37 -4.37
CA GLY A 88 -0.98 3.28 -3.42
C GLY A 88 -2.34 2.59 -3.34
N MET A 89 -2.51 1.86 -2.23
CA MET A 89 -3.78 1.24 -1.87
C MET A 89 -4.15 1.57 -0.42
N THR A 90 -5.44 1.51 -0.13
CA THR A 90 -5.98 1.68 1.21
C THR A 90 -7.16 0.71 1.42
N ALA A 91 -7.33 0.22 2.64
CA ALA A 91 -8.39 -0.69 3.05
C ALA A 91 -9.37 0.01 4.01
N LYS A 92 -10.59 -0.52 4.11
CA LYS A 92 -11.53 -0.17 5.17
C LYS A 92 -11.30 -1.00 6.42
#